data_AF-A0A377L8H7-F1
#
_entry.id   AF-A0A377L8H7-F1
#
_cell.length_a   1.000
_cell.length_b   1.000
_cell.length_c   1.000
_cell.angle_alpha   90.00
_cell.angle_beta   90.00
_cell.angle_gamma   90.00
#
_symmetry.space_group_name_H-M   'P 1'
#
loop_
_entity.id
_entity.type
_entity.pdbx_description
1 polymer ?
#
loop_
_entity_poly.entity_id
_entity_poly.type
_entity_poly.pdbx_seq_one_letter_code
_entity_poly.pdbx_strand_id
1 'polypeptide(L)'
;MLMHTPFNAEGIVTKIFTDANGTQHIGLHPIPDRSGLWRYLSTTLLLLTMLGSAIYNGVQAWRRYQRHRTRMMKIQAYYESCLNPQLITPSESLIE
;
A
#
# COMPACT_ATOMS: atom_id res chain seq x y z
N MET A 1 36.70 -14.69 -38.71
CA MET A 1 37.61 -14.09 -37.71
C MET A 1 36.86 -13.98 -36.40
N LEU A 2 37.25 -14.76 -35.38
CA LEU A 2 36.73 -14.62 -34.02
C LEU A 2 37.40 -13.42 -33.36
N MET A 3 36.61 -12.53 -32.77
CA MET A 3 37.10 -11.38 -32.00
C MET A 3 37.85 -11.92 -30.78
N HIS A 4 39.16 -11.71 -30.75
CA HIS A 4 40.04 -12.09 -29.63
C HIS A 4 39.91 -11.08 -28.48
N THR A 5 38.69 -10.72 -28.12
CA THR A 5 38.42 -9.82 -26.99
C THR A 5 38.37 -10.67 -25.72
N PRO A 6 39.26 -10.45 -24.74
CA PRO A 6 39.16 -11.13 -23.47
C PRO A 6 37.81 -10.78 -22.83
N PHE A 7 37.00 -11.79 -22.50
CA PHE A 7 35.77 -11.59 -21.74
C PHE A 7 36.06 -11.93 -20.28
N ASN A 8 35.70 -11.03 -19.38
CA ASN A 8 35.61 -11.32 -17.95
C ASN A 8 34.15 -11.59 -17.64
N ALA A 9 33.87 -12.71 -16.98
CA ALA A 9 32.53 -13.07 -16.54
C ALA A 9 32.58 -13.48 -15.07
N GLU A 10 31.87 -12.74 -14.22
CA GLU A 10 31.76 -12.99 -12.78
C GLU A 10 30.41 -13.65 -12.48
N GLY A 11 30.41 -14.72 -11.68
CA GLY A 11 29.18 -15.45 -11.34
C GLY A 11 29.46 -16.82 -10.71
N ILE A 12 28.41 -17.48 -10.22
CA ILE A 12 28.50 -18.85 -9.72
C ILE A 12 28.35 -19.79 -10.91
N VAL A 13 29.31 -20.70 -11.10
CA VAL A 13 29.23 -21.72 -12.14
C VAL A 13 28.14 -22.73 -11.78
N THR A 14 27.10 -22.81 -12.61
CA THR A 14 25.96 -23.70 -12.37
C THR A 14 25.96 -24.94 -13.26
N LYS A 15 26.52 -24.83 -14.48
CA LYS A 15 26.64 -25.94 -15.42
C LYS A 15 27.88 -25.76 -16.29
N ILE A 16 28.55 -26.86 -16.59
CA ILE A 16 29.61 -26.92 -17.60
C ILE A 16 29.24 -28.08 -18.53
N PHE A 17 29.11 -27.82 -19.83
CA PHE A 17 28.91 -28.88 -20.82
C PHE A 17 29.75 -28.61 -22.06
N THR A 18 30.19 -29.67 -22.71
CA THR A 18 30.94 -29.59 -23.97
C THR A 18 30.01 -29.99 -25.09
N ASP A 19 29.86 -29.12 -26.10
CA ASP A 19 29.10 -29.44 -27.30
C ASP A 19 29.82 -30.48 -28.18
N ALA A 20 29.12 -31.08 -29.12
CA ALA A 20 29.68 -32.04 -30.09
C ALA A 20 30.82 -31.47 -30.93
N ASN A 21 30.90 -30.14 -31.06
CA ASN A 21 31.98 -29.42 -31.73
C ASN A 21 33.18 -29.11 -30.81
N GLY A 22 33.23 -29.65 -29.59
CA GLY A 22 34.34 -29.46 -28.65
C GLY A 22 34.36 -28.10 -27.94
N THR A 23 33.33 -27.26 -28.13
CA THR A 23 33.20 -25.97 -27.44
C THR A 23 32.63 -26.17 -26.04
N GLN A 24 33.33 -25.69 -25.02
CA GLN A 24 32.88 -25.73 -23.64
C GLN A 24 31.96 -24.55 -23.34
N HIS A 25 30.73 -24.84 -22.94
CA HIS A 25 29.74 -23.88 -22.50
C HIS A 25 29.67 -23.85 -20.98
N ILE A 26 29.84 -22.66 -20.40
CA ILE A 26 29.78 -22.42 -18.96
C ILE A 26 28.51 -21.61 -18.67
N GLY A 27 27.56 -22.22 -17.97
CA GLY A 27 26.36 -21.55 -17.46
C GLY A 27 26.69 -20.84 -16.15
N LEU A 28 26.71 -19.50 -16.18
CA LEU A 28 26.93 -18.67 -15.00
C LEU A 28 25.58 -18.19 -14.47
N HIS A 29 25.33 -18.39 -13.17
CA HIS A 29 24.24 -17.72 -12.48
C HIS A 29 24.79 -16.41 -11.88
N PRO A 30 24.18 -15.26 -12.21
CA PRO A 30 24.62 -13.98 -11.68
C PRO A 30 24.49 -13.97 -10.16
N ILE A 31 25.53 -13.48 -9.48
CA ILE A 31 25.51 -13.24 -8.04
C ILE A 31 24.61 -12.03 -7.80
N PRO A 32 23.71 -12.04 -6.81
CA PRO A 32 22.88 -10.88 -6.54
C PRO A 32 23.76 -9.68 -6.14
N ASP A 33 23.81 -8.70 -7.03
CA ASP A 33 24.57 -7.47 -6.82
C ASP A 33 24.06 -6.70 -5.60
N ARG A 34 24.99 -5.99 -4.93
CA ARG A 34 24.68 -5.02 -3.86
C ARG A 34 23.61 -4.00 -4.26
N SER A 35 23.48 -3.70 -5.55
CA SER A 35 22.44 -2.83 -6.12
C SER A 35 21.03 -3.41 -5.93
N GLY A 36 20.87 -4.73 -6.03
CA GLY A 36 19.60 -5.43 -5.79
C GLY A 36 19.14 -5.28 -4.34
N LEU A 37 20.06 -5.43 -3.38
CA LEU A 37 19.77 -5.22 -1.96
C LEU A 37 19.31 -3.80 -1.66
N TRP A 38 19.99 -2.80 -2.22
CA TRP A 38 19.59 -1.40 -2.08
C TRP A 38 18.21 -1.13 -2.67
N ARG A 39 17.89 -1.74 -3.81
CA ARG A 39 16.56 -1.61 -4.43
C ARG A 39 15.47 -2.23 -3.57
N TYR A 40 15.73 -3.37 -2.94
CA TYR A 40 14.77 -3.97 -2.00
C TYR A 40 14.58 -3.09 -0.78
N LEU A 41 15.66 -2.56 -0.20
CA LEU A 41 15.58 -1.67 0.97
C LEU A 41 14.82 -0.38 0.66
N SER A 42 15.06 0.25 -0.50
CA SER A 42 14.33 1.46 -0.89
C SER A 42 12.84 1.18 -1.13
N THR A 43 12.53 0.05 -1.77
CA THR A 43 11.15 -0.31 -2.09
C THR A 43 10.36 -0.66 -0.83
N THR A 44 10.95 -1.40 0.11
CA THR A 44 10.29 -1.70 1.39
C THR A 44 10.04 -0.43 2.20
N LEU A 45 11.01 0.47 2.28
CA LEU A 45 10.84 1.76 2.94
C LEU A 45 9.71 2.57 2.30
N LEU A 46 9.68 2.66 0.97
CA LEU A 46 8.63 3.36 0.23
C LEU A 46 7.25 2.74 0.52
N LEU A 47 7.12 1.41 0.49
CA LEU A 47 5.86 0.73 0.78
C LEU A 47 5.39 0.98 2.22
N LEU A 48 6.29 1.01 3.20
CA LEU A 48 5.95 1.33 4.58
C LEU A 48 5.43 2.77 4.72
N THR A 49 6.09 3.74 4.07
CA THR A 49 5.64 5.13 4.09
C THR A 49 4.27 5.30 3.42
N MET A 50 4.06 4.65 2.28
CA MET A 50 2.79 4.68 1.56
C MET A 50 1.67 4.08 2.41
N LEU A 51 1.91 2.93 3.05
CA LEU A 51 0.94 2.29 3.94
C LEU A 51 0.59 3.18 5.14
N GLY A 52 1.59 3.76 5.79
CA GLY A 52 1.38 4.70 6.90
C GLY A 52 0.54 5.91 6.48
N SER A 53 0.84 6.49 5.31
CA SER A 53 0.08 7.62 4.77
C SER A 53 -1.36 7.22 4.42
N ALA A 54 -1.58 6.04 3.85
CA ALA A 54 -2.91 5.56 3.48
C ALA A 54 -3.79 5.34 4.72
N ILE A 55 -3.23 4.73 5.77
CA ILE A 55 -3.94 4.53 7.05
C ILE A 55 -4.29 5.88 7.67
N TYR A 56 -3.32 6.80 7.75
CA TYR A 56 -3.54 8.11 8.34
C TYR A 56 -4.64 8.91 7.61
N ASN A 57 -4.55 8.98 6.28
CA ASN A 57 -5.56 9.64 5.45
C ASN A 57 -6.93 8.93 5.54
N GLY A 58 -6.94 7.60 5.57
CA GLY A 58 -8.16 6.81 5.74
C GLY A 58 -8.87 7.10 7.06
N VAL A 59 -8.13 7.14 8.18
CA VAL A 59 -8.68 7.50 9.50
C VAL A 59 -9.22 8.93 9.50
N GLN A 60 -8.50 9.88 8.89
CA GLN A 60 -9.00 11.26 8.78
C GLN A 60 -10.28 11.35 7.93
N ALA A 61 -10.31 10.67 6.79
CA ALA A 61 -11.47 10.62 5.91
C ALA A 61 -12.68 10.01 6.62
N TRP A 62 -12.48 8.90 7.35
CA TRP A 62 -13.51 8.27 8.17
C TRP A 62 -14.05 9.22 9.25
N ARG A 63 -13.17 9.86 10.03
CA ARG A 63 -13.58 10.83 11.06
C ARG A 63 -14.33 12.02 10.46
N ARG A 64 -13.95 12.47 9.26
CA ARG A 64 -14.65 13.53 8.53
C ARG A 64 -16.04 13.05 8.10
N TYR A 65 -16.12 11.85 7.54
CA TYR A 65 -17.39 11.25 7.11
C TYR A 65 -18.37 11.07 8.26
N GLN A 66 -17.91 10.50 9.39
CA GLN A 66 -18.74 10.32 10.58
C GLN A 66 -19.29 11.65 11.10
N ARG A 67 -18.44 12.68 11.19
CA ARG A 67 -18.86 14.03 11.60
C ARG A 67 -19.91 14.61 10.66
N HIS A 68 -19.75 14.44 9.34
CA HIS A 68 -20.76 14.88 8.37
C HIS A 68 -22.09 14.15 8.52
N ARG A 69 -22.07 12.83 8.75
CA ARG A 69 -23.28 12.03 8.99
C ARG A 69 -24.01 12.48 10.26
N THR A 70 -23.29 12.67 11.37
CA THR A 70 -23.88 13.18 12.61
C THR A 70 -24.49 14.57 12.43
N ARG A 71 -23.83 15.47 11.68
CA ARG A 71 -24.37 16.80 11.39
C ARG A 71 -25.65 16.71 10.56
N MET A 72 -25.69 15.88 9.52
CA MET A 72 -26.90 15.71 8.71
C MET A 72 -28.07 15.16 9.51
N MET A 73 -27.84 14.17 10.39
CA MET A 73 -28.91 13.65 11.26
C MET A 73 -29.46 14.73 12.21
N LYS A 74 -28.59 15.56 12.80
CA LYS A 74 -29.04 16.67 13.66
C LYS A 74 -29.84 17.72 12.89
N ILE A 75 -29.41 18.04 11.67
CA ILE A 75 -30.13 19.00 10.81
C ILE A 75 -31.50 18.44 10.44
N GLN A 76 -31.58 17.17 10.04
CA GLN A 76 -32.84 16.54 9.70
C GLN A 76 -33.78 16.50 10.92
N ALA A 77 -33.29 16.11 12.10
CA ALA A 77 -34.07 16.10 13.33
C ALA A 77 -34.60 17.50 13.70
N TYR A 78 -33.80 18.55 13.50
CA TYR A 78 -34.23 19.93 13.72
C TYR A 78 -35.39 20.31 12.81
N TYR A 79 -35.27 20.08 11.50
CA TYR A 79 -36.35 20.41 10.57
C TYR A 79 -37.59 19.53 10.76
N GLU A 80 -37.44 18.23 11.09
CA GLU A 80 -38.56 17.37 11.44
C GLU A 80 -39.30 17.89 12.68
N SER A 81 -38.59 18.38 13.70
CA SER A 81 -39.21 18.97 14.89
C SER A 81 -39.96 20.28 14.59
N CYS A 82 -39.52 21.05 13.60
CA CYS A 82 -40.23 22.26 13.18
C CYS A 82 -41.45 21.96 12.28
N LEU A 83 -41.35 20.91 11.44
CA LEU A 83 -42.41 20.51 10.52
C LEU A 83 -43.51 19.69 11.21
N ASN A 84 -43.11 18.91 12.21
CA ASN A 84 -43.97 18.11 13.05
C ASN A 84 -43.53 18.40 14.50
N PRO A 85 -44.00 19.50 15.11
CA PRO A 85 -43.74 19.74 16.52
C PRO A 85 -44.26 18.52 17.27
N GLN A 86 -43.35 17.66 17.70
CA GLN A 86 -43.69 16.58 18.61
C GLN A 86 -44.44 17.29 19.73
N LEU A 87 -45.72 16.94 19.91
CA LEU A 87 -46.42 17.29 21.12
C LEU A 87 -45.59 16.63 22.23
N ILE A 88 -44.69 17.41 22.80
CA ILE A 88 -44.19 17.16 24.14
C ILE A 88 -45.48 17.19 24.94
N THR A 89 -46.07 16.03 25.21
CA THR A 89 -47.21 15.94 26.11
C THR A 89 -46.71 16.54 27.42
N PRO A 90 -47.30 17.66 27.88
CA PRO A 90 -46.93 18.24 29.16
C PRO A 90 -47.61 17.39 30.23
N SER A 91 -47.16 16.14 30.38
CA SER A 91 -47.66 15.20 31.38
C SER A 91 -46.63 14.89 32.46
N GLU A 92 -45.45 15.51 32.40
CA GLU A 92 -44.39 15.39 33.41
C GLU A 92 -44.09 16.73 34.12
N SER A 93 -45.04 17.68 34.07
CA SER A 93 -45.02 18.93 34.85
C SER A 93 -46.26 19.10 35.74
N LEU A 94 -47.01 18.03 36.00
CA LEU A 94 -48.25 18.03 36.79
C LEU A 94 -48.30 16.84 37.77
N ILE A 95 -47.18 16.56 38.44
CA ILE A 95 -47.18 15.82 39.71
C ILE A 95 -46.29 16.62 40.67
N GLU A 96 -46.78 17.81 41.01
CA GLU A 96 -46.59 18.44 42.32
C GLU A 96 -47.85 18.17 43.14
#